data_AF-A0A496T282-F1
#
_entry.id   AF-A0A496T282-F1
#
_cell.length_a   1.000
_cell.length_b   1.000
_cell.length_c   1.000
_cell.angle_alpha   90.00
_cell.angle_beta   90.00
_cell.angle_gamma   90.00
#
_symmetry.space_group_name_H-M   'P 1'
#
loop_
_entity.id
_entity.type
_entity.pdbx_description
1 polymer ?
#
loop_
_entity_poly.entity_id
_entity_poly.type
_entity_poly.pdbx_seq_one_letter_code
_entity_poly.pdbx_strand_id
1 'polypeptide(L)'
;MSLHIRKQLSGGYNTIIGSEDKRLEFIEFGILRLVAGEKFTRDAEEKETVLVILTGRCTVKVGRNAYESIGQREDVFSGSPYSVYIPCGKSYEVIAMSNLEMAVCKAPSDLKTEPRLIRPEQVRMRSVGRLNWRRDIRDIVDSSLDARHLLIGETINPPGNWSSVPPHRHDFDNLPEESNMEEVYFFKLEPQQGFGIQRIYTDDRSIDSTYVLQNDDTVVIPEGYHPVVAAPGYRLYYLWILAGEKRILRMHDDPQHAWLKNAEPILEELGM
;
A
#
# COMPACT_ATOMS: atom_id res chain seq x y z
N MET A 1 -7.80 17.22 10.60
CA MET A 1 -6.94 17.42 9.40
C MET A 1 -7.57 16.68 8.24
N SER A 2 -7.39 17.13 6.98
CA SER A 2 -7.87 16.36 5.82
C SER A 2 -7.23 14.97 5.83
N LEU A 3 -7.97 13.91 5.43
CA LEU A 3 -7.41 12.57 5.26
C LEU A 3 -6.63 12.44 3.94
N HIS A 4 -6.96 13.28 2.96
CA HIS A 4 -6.32 13.35 1.65
C HIS A 4 -5.13 14.33 1.66
N ILE A 5 -3.98 13.83 1.24
CA ILE A 5 -2.70 14.53 1.17
C ILE A 5 -2.28 14.63 -0.31
N ARG A 6 -2.10 15.87 -0.77
CA ARG A 6 -1.45 16.16 -2.06
C ARG A 6 -0.07 16.74 -1.78
N LYS A 7 0.97 16.01 -2.15
CA LYS A 7 2.35 16.46 -1.99
C LYS A 7 3.07 16.45 -3.32
N GLN A 8 3.63 17.59 -3.70
CA GLN A 8 4.56 17.64 -4.82
C GLN A 8 5.86 16.93 -4.43
N LEU A 9 6.19 15.87 -5.15
CA LEU A 9 7.37 15.04 -4.89
C LEU A 9 8.57 15.57 -5.68
N SER A 10 9.70 15.79 -5.01
CA SER A 10 10.99 16.20 -5.59
C SER A 10 12.02 15.06 -5.56
N GLY A 11 13.23 15.30 -6.08
CA GLY A 11 14.36 14.39 -5.91
C GLY A 11 14.76 14.25 -4.44
N GLY A 12 15.26 13.07 -4.07
CA GLY A 12 15.54 12.68 -2.70
C GLY A 12 14.33 12.04 -1.99
N TYR A 13 14.38 12.05 -0.65
CA TYR A 13 13.34 11.46 0.19
C TYR A 13 12.24 12.48 0.50
N ASN A 14 10.99 12.11 0.19
CA ASN A 14 9.80 12.91 0.42
C ASN A 14 8.99 12.26 1.54
N THR A 15 9.05 12.80 2.77
CA THR A 15 8.14 12.40 3.85
C THR A 15 6.70 12.76 3.48
N ILE A 16 5.78 11.80 3.45
CA ILE A 16 4.34 12.06 3.23
C ILE A 16 3.61 11.99 4.56
N ILE A 17 3.92 10.99 5.38
CA ILE A 17 3.41 10.77 6.73
C ILE A 17 4.63 10.57 7.63
N GLY A 18 4.84 11.50 8.57
CA GLY A 18 5.92 11.46 9.55
C GLY A 18 5.42 11.19 10.96
N SER A 19 6.35 10.98 11.90
CA SER A 19 6.07 10.73 13.33
C SER A 19 5.20 11.80 14.03
N GLU A 20 5.20 13.01 13.48
CA GLU A 20 4.43 14.15 13.97
C GLU A 20 2.96 14.09 13.54
N ASP A 21 2.62 13.29 12.52
CA ASP A 21 1.26 13.09 12.08
C ASP A 21 0.50 12.29 13.15
N LYS A 22 -0.61 12.85 13.62
CA LYS A 22 -1.45 12.26 14.68
C LYS A 22 -2.72 11.61 14.16
N ARG A 23 -2.86 11.49 12.84
CA ARG A 23 -3.95 10.72 12.22
C ARG A 23 -3.71 9.22 12.32
N LEU A 24 -2.46 8.81 12.56
CA LEU A 24 -1.99 7.44 12.59
C LEU A 24 -1.09 7.24 13.81
N GLU A 25 -1.10 6.05 14.37
CA GLU A 25 -0.27 5.64 15.51
C GLU A 25 1.00 4.90 15.08
N PHE A 26 0.96 4.15 13.96
CA PHE A 26 2.04 3.24 13.57
C PHE A 26 2.73 3.64 12.26
N ILE A 27 1.97 3.92 11.20
CA ILE A 27 2.48 4.04 9.83
C ILE A 27 3.18 5.38 9.64
N GLU A 28 4.44 5.29 9.24
CA GLU A 28 5.13 6.37 8.55
C GLU A 28 5.36 5.99 7.09
N PHE A 29 5.24 6.98 6.21
CA PHE A 29 5.28 6.75 4.78
C PHE A 29 6.00 7.88 4.04
N GLY A 30 6.77 7.51 3.02
CA GLY A 30 7.37 8.47 2.11
C GLY A 30 7.78 7.85 0.78
N ILE A 31 8.12 8.73 -0.16
CA ILE A 31 8.58 8.36 -1.50
C ILE A 31 10.02 8.83 -1.68
N LEU A 32 10.91 7.90 -2.03
CA LEU A 32 12.27 8.18 -2.43
C LEU A 32 12.34 8.24 -3.96
N ARG A 33 12.79 9.37 -4.50
CA ARG A 33 13.09 9.55 -5.93
C ARG A 33 14.57 9.81 -6.11
N LEU A 34 15.23 8.97 -6.90
CA LEU A 34 16.66 9.11 -7.19
C LEU A 34 16.89 9.01 -8.70
N VAL A 35 17.90 9.71 -9.20
CA VAL A 35 18.42 9.48 -10.56
C VAL A 35 19.61 8.52 -10.53
N ALA A 36 19.97 7.96 -11.69
CA ALA A 36 21.07 7.00 -11.78
C ALA A 36 22.36 7.53 -11.15
N GLY A 37 22.99 6.72 -10.30
CA GLY A 37 24.22 7.05 -9.58
C GLY A 37 24.00 7.73 -8.22
N GLU A 38 22.81 8.27 -7.95
CA GLU A 38 22.51 8.84 -6.63
C GLU A 38 22.38 7.77 -5.55
N LYS A 39 22.64 8.20 -4.32
CA LYS A 39 22.60 7.35 -3.13
C LYS A 39 21.75 7.98 -2.06
N PHE A 40 21.07 7.13 -1.31
CA PHE A 40 20.32 7.52 -0.13
C PHE A 40 20.66 6.58 1.02
N THR A 41 21.09 7.15 2.15
CA THR A 41 21.44 6.39 3.35
C THR A 41 20.56 6.83 4.50
N ARG A 42 20.04 5.87 5.27
CA ARG A 42 19.22 6.15 6.43
C ARG A 42 19.33 5.06 7.48
N ASP A 43 19.07 5.42 8.74
CA ASP A 43 18.87 4.46 9.81
C ASP A 43 17.39 4.07 9.93
N ALA A 44 17.12 2.78 10.13
CA ALA A 44 15.78 2.31 10.43
C ALA A 44 15.34 2.69 11.86
N GLU A 45 16.27 3.08 12.73
CA GLU A 45 16.02 3.51 14.11
C GLU A 45 15.19 2.44 14.86
N GLU A 46 14.17 2.82 15.61
CA GLU A 46 13.27 1.88 16.31
C GLU A 46 12.11 1.40 15.42
N LYS A 47 12.29 1.38 14.10
CA LYS A 47 11.23 1.05 13.14
C LYS A 47 11.65 -0.09 12.22
N GLU A 48 10.71 -0.96 11.91
CA GLU A 48 10.82 -1.80 10.72
C GLU A 48 10.54 -0.95 9.48
N THR A 49 11.20 -1.27 8.36
CA THR A 49 11.04 -0.55 7.10
C THR A 49 10.90 -1.54 5.95
N VAL A 50 9.92 -1.31 5.07
CA VAL A 50 9.79 -2.01 3.79
C VAL A 50 10.00 -1.02 2.66
N LEU A 51 11.01 -1.30 1.84
CA LEU A 51 11.29 -0.58 0.61
C LEU A 51 10.57 -1.28 -0.54
N VAL A 52 9.56 -0.67 -1.15
CA VAL A 52 8.86 -1.21 -2.33
C VAL A 52 9.33 -0.45 -3.57
N ILE A 53 9.94 -1.14 -4.53
CA ILE A 53 10.42 -0.50 -5.76
C ILE A 53 9.23 -0.28 -6.70
N LEU A 54 8.82 0.98 -6.88
CA LEU A 54 7.69 1.36 -7.72
C LEU A 54 8.06 1.36 -9.20
N THR A 55 9.25 1.87 -9.53
CA THR A 55 9.87 1.80 -10.85
C THR A 55 11.38 1.91 -10.72
N GLY A 56 12.11 1.39 -11.71
CA GLY A 56 13.56 1.50 -11.82
C GLY A 56 14.32 0.35 -11.20
N ARG A 57 15.64 0.53 -11.12
CA ARG A 57 16.60 -0.45 -10.61
C ARG A 57 17.52 0.17 -9.58
N CYS A 58 17.90 -0.62 -8.58
CA CYS A 58 18.82 -0.19 -7.55
C CYS A 58 19.61 -1.35 -6.93
N THR A 59 20.61 -0.99 -6.15
CA THR A 59 21.23 -1.87 -5.16
C THR A 59 20.81 -1.38 -3.77
N VAL A 60 20.38 -2.30 -2.91
CA VAL A 60 20.05 -2.01 -1.50
C VAL A 60 21.05 -2.75 -0.61
N LYS A 61 21.74 -2.03 0.26
CA LYS A 61 22.65 -2.60 1.26
C LYS A 61 22.08 -2.41 2.66
N VAL A 62 22.15 -3.44 3.49
CA VAL A 62 21.67 -3.42 4.87
C VAL A 62 22.66 -4.17 5.76
N GLY A 63 23.46 -3.44 6.53
CA GLY A 63 24.57 -4.02 7.29
C GLY A 63 25.55 -4.77 6.38
N ARG A 64 25.66 -6.09 6.56
CA ARG A 64 26.52 -6.97 5.74
C ARG A 64 25.83 -7.54 4.49
N ASN A 65 24.52 -7.36 4.38
CA ASN A 65 23.73 -7.86 3.26
C ASN A 65 23.73 -6.82 2.12
N ALA A 66 23.84 -7.31 0.88
CA ALA A 66 23.70 -6.49 -0.33
C ALA A 66 22.78 -7.20 -1.32
N TYR A 67 21.77 -6.48 -1.79
CA TYR A 67 20.81 -6.91 -2.80
C TYR A 67 21.05 -6.10 -4.06
N GLU A 68 21.82 -6.65 -4.99
CA GLU A 68 22.30 -5.93 -6.16
C GLU A 68 21.36 -6.05 -7.35
N SER A 69 21.26 -4.98 -8.15
CA SER A 69 20.51 -4.96 -9.42
C SER A 69 19.06 -5.44 -9.29
N ILE A 70 18.40 -5.09 -8.19
CA ILE A 70 16.98 -5.40 -7.95
C ILE A 70 16.08 -4.31 -8.55
N GLY A 71 14.83 -4.67 -8.82
CA GLY A 71 13.91 -3.85 -9.59
C GLY A 71 13.89 -4.28 -11.05
N GLN A 72 12.72 -4.20 -11.69
CA GLN A 72 12.54 -4.66 -13.06
C GLN A 72 11.34 -4.03 -13.76
N ARG A 73 10.24 -3.79 -13.03
CA ARG A 73 9.03 -3.20 -13.61
C ARG A 73 9.27 -1.78 -14.09
N GLU A 74 8.75 -1.47 -15.28
CA GLU A 74 8.80 -0.14 -15.88
C GLU A 74 7.96 0.86 -15.08
N ASP A 75 6.83 0.41 -14.58
CA ASP A 75 5.93 1.14 -13.70
C ASP A 75 5.16 0.16 -12.79
N VAL A 76 4.32 0.71 -11.92
CA VAL A 76 3.49 -0.08 -10.99
C VAL A 76 2.47 -0.99 -11.68
N PHE A 77 2.16 -0.71 -12.94
CA PHE A 77 1.20 -1.43 -13.75
C PHE A 77 1.81 -2.64 -14.50
N SER A 78 3.14 -2.69 -14.58
CA SER A 78 3.94 -3.63 -15.38
C SER A 78 4.36 -4.92 -14.67
N GLY A 79 3.82 -5.19 -13.47
CA GLY A 79 4.04 -6.45 -12.76
C GLY A 79 4.36 -6.29 -11.28
N SER A 80 4.59 -7.42 -10.60
CA SER A 80 4.88 -7.46 -9.17
C SER A 80 6.22 -6.78 -8.83
N PRO A 81 6.32 -6.09 -7.69
CA PRO A 81 7.52 -5.37 -7.30
C PRO A 81 8.60 -6.30 -6.75
N TYR A 82 9.84 -5.81 -6.81
CA TYR A 82 10.86 -6.16 -5.83
C TYR A 82 10.67 -5.30 -4.59
N SER A 83 10.84 -5.90 -3.41
CA SER A 83 10.79 -5.19 -2.13
C SER A 83 11.87 -5.68 -1.16
N VAL A 84 12.33 -4.81 -0.26
CA VAL A 84 13.30 -5.17 0.78
C VAL A 84 12.76 -4.83 2.15
N TYR A 85 12.64 -5.83 3.02
CA TYR A 85 12.38 -5.66 4.43
C TYR A 85 13.69 -5.39 5.18
N ILE A 86 13.65 -4.39 6.06
CA ILE A 86 14.75 -3.87 6.85
C ILE A 86 14.28 -3.86 8.32
N PRO A 87 14.90 -4.66 9.20
CA PRO A 87 14.53 -4.71 10.61
C PRO A 87 15.00 -3.46 11.35
N CYS A 88 14.43 -3.21 12.53
CA CYS A 88 14.81 -2.07 13.36
C CYS A 88 16.29 -2.12 13.79
N GLY A 89 16.87 -0.94 14.00
CA GLY A 89 18.25 -0.76 14.43
C GLY A 89 19.29 -1.08 13.35
N LYS A 90 18.89 -1.11 12.07
CA LYS A 90 19.81 -1.27 10.94
C LYS A 90 19.86 0.00 10.10
N SER A 91 21.07 0.42 9.73
CA SER A 91 21.25 1.38 8.65
C SER A 91 21.22 0.70 7.28
N TYR A 92 20.70 1.41 6.29
CA TYR A 92 20.64 0.95 4.90
C TYR A 92 21.05 2.04 3.90
N GLU A 93 21.57 1.60 2.76
CA GLU A 93 21.95 2.43 1.63
C GLU A 93 21.20 1.94 0.38
N VAL A 94 20.55 2.85 -0.33
CA VAL A 94 19.95 2.63 -1.65
C VAL A 94 20.81 3.34 -2.68
N ILE A 95 21.25 2.62 -3.71
CA ILE A 95 22.03 3.17 -4.83
C ILE A 95 21.20 3.00 -6.10
N ALA A 96 20.78 4.10 -6.70
CA ALA A 96 20.00 4.05 -7.93
C ALA A 96 20.87 3.68 -9.14
N MET A 97 20.40 2.71 -9.93
CA MET A 97 21.04 2.29 -11.19
C MET A 97 20.31 2.86 -12.42
N SER A 98 19.08 3.33 -12.22
CA SER A 98 18.27 4.08 -13.19
C SER A 98 17.53 5.20 -12.44
N ASN A 99 16.66 5.95 -13.13
CA ASN A 99 15.64 6.70 -12.42
C ASN A 99 14.82 5.72 -11.58
N LEU A 100 14.73 6.00 -10.28
CA LEU A 100 14.17 5.12 -9.26
C LEU A 100 13.08 5.88 -8.54
N GLU A 101 11.93 5.24 -8.40
CA GLU A 101 10.92 5.64 -7.41
C GLU A 101 10.63 4.48 -6.48
N MET A 102 10.68 4.74 -5.19
CA MET A 102 10.59 3.72 -4.16
C MET A 102 9.70 4.23 -3.02
N ALA A 103 8.71 3.41 -2.65
CA ALA A 103 7.92 3.62 -1.45
C ALA A 103 8.71 3.12 -0.23
N VAL A 104 8.74 3.95 0.81
CA VAL A 104 9.38 3.65 2.10
C VAL A 104 8.28 3.59 3.15
N CYS A 105 7.90 2.37 3.52
CA CYS A 105 6.81 2.10 4.46
C CYS A 105 7.44 1.71 5.79
N LYS A 106 7.01 2.33 6.90
CA LYS A 106 7.61 2.11 8.21
C LYS A 106 6.56 1.94 9.30
N ALA A 107 6.90 1.18 10.32
CA ALA A 107 6.18 1.11 11.59
C ALA A 107 7.16 0.86 12.74
N PRO A 108 6.81 1.17 14.00
CA PRO A 108 7.61 0.78 15.16
C PRO A 108 7.96 -0.71 15.15
N SER A 109 9.12 -1.09 15.68
CA SER A 109 9.46 -2.51 15.83
C SER A 109 10.56 -2.71 16.86
N ASP A 110 10.43 -3.77 17.64
CA ASP A 110 11.43 -4.30 18.55
C ASP A 110 12.06 -5.61 18.02
N LEU A 111 11.57 -6.13 16.91
CA LEU A 111 11.98 -7.43 16.37
C LEU A 111 13.44 -7.42 15.89
N LYS A 112 14.19 -8.43 16.32
CA LYS A 112 15.59 -8.66 15.92
C LYS A 112 15.66 -9.74 14.84
N THR A 113 15.14 -9.40 13.66
CA THR A 113 15.18 -10.27 12.48
C THR A 113 16.32 -9.87 11.54
N GLU A 114 16.51 -10.64 10.45
CA GLU A 114 17.46 -10.30 9.40
C GLU A 114 16.77 -9.58 8.23
N PRO A 115 17.47 -8.67 7.52
CA PRO A 115 16.95 -8.08 6.29
C PRO A 115 16.54 -9.16 5.29
N ARG A 116 15.46 -8.94 4.54
CA ARG A 116 14.97 -9.91 3.56
C ARG A 116 14.57 -9.25 2.26
N LEU A 117 15.06 -9.79 1.14
CA LEU A 117 14.59 -9.46 -0.20
C LEU A 117 13.34 -10.28 -0.53
N ILE A 118 12.30 -9.60 -0.98
CA ILE A 118 11.05 -10.15 -1.50
C ILE A 118 11.09 -9.94 -3.01
N ARG A 119 11.17 -11.04 -3.75
CA ARG A 119 11.20 -11.01 -5.22
C ARG A 119 9.79 -11.08 -5.81
N PRO A 120 9.59 -10.63 -7.06
CA PRO A 120 8.29 -10.71 -7.74
C PRO A 120 7.64 -12.10 -7.69
N GLU A 121 8.43 -13.17 -7.77
CA GLU A 121 7.93 -14.56 -7.77
C GLU A 121 7.38 -15.01 -6.40
N GLN A 122 7.72 -14.28 -5.33
CA GLN A 122 7.24 -14.53 -3.98
C GLN A 122 5.97 -13.72 -3.66
N VAL A 123 5.62 -12.75 -4.50
CA VAL A 123 4.44 -11.89 -4.31
C VAL A 123 3.19 -12.66 -4.73
N ARG A 124 2.28 -12.88 -3.78
CA ARG A 124 1.04 -13.61 -4.05
C ARG A 124 0.08 -12.74 -4.85
N MET A 125 -0.34 -13.22 -6.01
CA MET A 125 -1.33 -12.54 -6.86
C MET A 125 -2.72 -13.15 -6.68
N ARG A 126 -3.73 -12.30 -6.65
CA ARG A 126 -5.14 -12.70 -6.57
C ARG A 126 -5.98 -11.76 -7.42
N SER A 127 -6.83 -12.32 -8.29
CA SER A 127 -7.92 -11.57 -8.91
C SER A 127 -9.20 -11.84 -8.12
N VAL A 128 -9.86 -10.78 -7.68
CA VAL A 128 -11.03 -10.86 -6.79
C VAL A 128 -12.12 -9.93 -7.29
N GLY A 129 -13.38 -10.20 -6.90
CA GLY A 129 -14.53 -9.46 -7.38
C GLY A 129 -15.04 -9.95 -8.74
N ARG A 130 -16.15 -9.37 -9.18
CA ARG A 130 -16.81 -9.66 -10.46
C ARG A 130 -17.19 -8.35 -11.14
N LEU A 131 -17.54 -8.41 -12.43
CA LEU A 131 -18.04 -7.26 -13.19
C LEU A 131 -17.18 -6.00 -12.97
N ASN A 132 -17.80 -4.88 -12.62
CA ASN A 132 -17.14 -3.60 -12.39
C ASN A 132 -16.55 -3.45 -10.97
N TRP A 133 -16.49 -4.49 -10.13
CA TRP A 133 -15.69 -4.50 -8.89
C TRP A 133 -14.59 -5.58 -8.90
N ARG A 134 -14.29 -6.13 -10.09
CA ARG A 134 -13.13 -6.99 -10.29
C ARG A 134 -11.85 -6.15 -10.22
N ARG A 135 -10.85 -6.64 -9.48
CA ARG A 135 -9.52 -6.03 -9.37
C ARG A 135 -8.43 -7.08 -9.20
N ASP A 136 -7.18 -6.66 -9.44
CA ASP A 136 -5.99 -7.46 -9.14
C ASP A 136 -5.33 -6.98 -7.87
N ILE A 137 -4.95 -7.92 -7.01
CA ILE A 137 -4.25 -7.68 -5.75
C ILE A 137 -2.92 -8.43 -5.78
N ARG A 138 -1.87 -7.78 -5.29
CA ARG A 138 -0.55 -8.36 -5.08
C ARG A 138 -0.17 -8.18 -3.62
N ASP A 139 -0.19 -9.27 -2.86
CA ASP A 139 0.19 -9.26 -1.43
C ASP A 139 1.73 -9.31 -1.34
N ILE A 140 2.36 -8.18 -0.99
CA ILE A 140 3.84 -8.01 -1.01
C ILE A 140 4.45 -8.46 0.31
N VAL A 141 3.88 -8.00 1.43
CA VAL A 141 4.27 -8.36 2.79
C VAL A 141 3.04 -8.96 3.47
N ASP A 142 3.00 -10.28 3.53
CA ASP A 142 1.95 -11.05 4.19
C ASP A 142 2.44 -11.64 5.52
N SER A 143 1.61 -12.49 6.14
CA SER A 143 1.92 -13.13 7.42
C SER A 143 3.12 -14.09 7.39
N SER A 144 3.66 -14.44 6.21
CA SER A 144 4.85 -15.31 6.09
C SER A 144 6.16 -14.58 6.38
N LEU A 145 6.17 -13.24 6.29
CA LEU A 145 7.29 -12.42 6.71
C LEU A 145 7.19 -12.13 8.21
N ASP A 146 8.31 -12.28 8.92
CA ASP A 146 8.44 -11.94 10.34
C ASP A 146 8.64 -10.42 10.51
N ALA A 147 7.53 -9.69 10.40
CA ALA A 147 7.38 -8.25 10.60
C ALA A 147 6.47 -7.99 11.80
N ARG A 148 6.65 -6.86 12.47
CA ARG A 148 5.98 -6.53 13.73
C ARG A 148 4.53 -6.10 13.52
N HIS A 149 4.31 -5.11 12.66
CA HIS A 149 2.99 -4.52 12.42
C HIS A 149 2.64 -4.51 10.92
N LEU A 150 3.63 -4.34 10.04
CA LEU A 150 3.37 -4.05 8.62
C LEU A 150 2.75 -5.24 7.86
N LEU A 151 1.63 -4.96 7.20
CA LEU A 151 1.10 -5.70 6.05
C LEU A 151 1.06 -4.76 4.86
N ILE A 152 1.55 -5.20 3.69
CA ILE A 152 1.69 -4.33 2.53
C ILE A 152 1.29 -5.09 1.28
N GLY A 153 0.58 -4.41 0.40
CA GLY A 153 0.35 -4.90 -0.94
C GLY A 153 -0.10 -3.78 -1.86
N GLU A 154 -0.46 -4.17 -3.07
CA GLU A 154 -0.92 -3.22 -4.08
C GLU A 154 -2.15 -3.76 -4.80
N THR A 155 -3.04 -2.84 -5.18
CA THR A 155 -4.27 -3.15 -5.90
C THR A 155 -4.30 -2.37 -7.21
N ILE A 156 -4.73 -3.05 -8.28
CA ILE A 156 -4.87 -2.48 -9.61
C ILE A 156 -6.33 -2.61 -10.06
N ASN A 157 -6.95 -1.46 -10.28
CA ASN A 157 -8.29 -1.34 -10.83
C ASN A 157 -8.22 -1.16 -12.35
N PRO A 158 -8.95 -1.98 -13.11
CA PRO A 158 -9.28 -1.66 -14.49
C PRO A 158 -10.02 -0.31 -14.59
N PRO A 159 -10.01 0.33 -15.76
CA PRO A 159 -10.76 1.57 -15.98
C PRO A 159 -12.24 1.43 -15.65
N GLY A 160 -12.79 2.35 -14.86
CA GLY A 160 -14.20 2.32 -14.43
C GLY A 160 -14.51 1.34 -13.30
N ASN A 161 -13.54 0.51 -12.86
CA ASN A 161 -13.79 -0.49 -11.82
C ASN A 161 -13.63 0.07 -10.41
N TRP A 162 -14.40 -0.53 -9.52
CA TRP A 162 -14.38 -0.35 -8.08
C TRP A 162 -13.44 -1.37 -7.41
N SER A 163 -12.86 -0.97 -6.30
CA SER A 163 -12.14 -1.84 -5.37
C SER A 163 -12.43 -1.43 -3.95
N SER A 164 -11.96 -2.26 -3.00
CA SER A 164 -12.46 -2.22 -1.62
C SER A 164 -14.00 -2.23 -1.61
N VAL A 165 -14.57 -3.08 -2.49
CA VAL A 165 -16.00 -3.35 -2.67
C VAL A 165 -16.24 -4.87 -2.54
N PRO A 166 -17.19 -5.34 -1.70
CA PRO A 166 -18.01 -4.55 -0.76
C PRO A 166 -17.16 -3.62 0.12
N PRO A 167 -17.64 -2.38 0.39
CA PRO A 167 -16.99 -1.49 1.35
C PRO A 167 -16.72 -2.26 2.63
N HIS A 168 -15.52 -2.13 3.18
CA HIS A 168 -15.14 -2.79 4.41
C HIS A 168 -14.31 -1.86 5.28
N ARG A 169 -14.20 -2.20 6.55
CA ARG A 169 -13.39 -1.52 7.54
C ARG A 169 -12.59 -2.53 8.37
N HIS A 170 -11.70 -2.02 9.19
CA HIS A 170 -10.88 -2.77 10.13
C HIS A 170 -10.42 -1.80 11.23
N ASP A 171 -11.36 -1.33 12.04
CA ASP A 171 -11.14 -0.26 13.04
C ASP A 171 -11.61 -0.63 14.46
N PHE A 172 -12.06 -1.88 14.68
CA PHE A 172 -12.40 -2.42 16.00
C PHE A 172 -11.50 -3.58 16.42
N ASP A 173 -10.99 -3.54 17.67
CA ASP A 173 -10.24 -4.67 18.25
C ASP A 173 -11.19 -5.73 18.84
N ASN A 174 -11.79 -6.55 17.97
CA ASN A 174 -12.81 -7.53 18.36
C ASN A 174 -12.62 -8.93 17.70
N LEU A 175 -11.36 -9.31 17.45
CA LEU A 175 -11.02 -10.60 16.81
C LEU A 175 -11.78 -11.80 17.44
N PRO A 176 -12.25 -12.77 16.62
CA PRO A 176 -11.86 -13.00 15.22
C PRO A 176 -12.66 -12.22 14.16
N GLU A 177 -13.68 -11.45 14.55
CA GLU A 177 -14.63 -10.82 13.63
C GLU A 177 -13.99 -9.67 12.84
N GLU A 178 -13.30 -8.77 13.53
CA GLU A 178 -12.65 -7.60 12.95
C GLU A 178 -11.33 -7.30 13.69
N SER A 179 -10.38 -6.75 12.97
CA SER A 179 -9.09 -6.30 13.49
C SER A 179 -9.05 -4.79 13.52
N ASN A 180 -8.39 -4.18 14.51
CA ASN A 180 -8.07 -2.76 14.48
C ASN A 180 -6.71 -2.54 13.78
N MET A 181 -6.75 -2.04 12.55
CA MET A 181 -5.59 -1.69 11.75
C MET A 181 -5.83 -0.36 11.05
N GLU A 182 -4.87 0.54 11.13
CA GLU A 182 -4.87 1.75 10.32
C GLU A 182 -4.32 1.45 8.91
N GLU A 183 -4.74 2.25 7.93
CA GLU A 183 -4.35 2.03 6.54
C GLU A 183 -3.96 3.32 5.82
N VAL A 184 -3.03 3.19 4.87
CA VAL A 184 -2.60 4.27 3.98
C VAL A 184 -2.65 3.80 2.53
N TYR A 185 -3.29 4.58 1.65
CA TYR A 185 -3.29 4.37 0.21
C TYR A 185 -2.43 5.43 -0.50
N PHE A 186 -1.45 4.99 -1.29
CA PHE A 186 -0.69 5.85 -2.20
C PHE A 186 -1.02 5.53 -3.65
N PHE A 187 -1.49 6.53 -4.40
CA PHE A 187 -2.12 6.35 -5.70
C PHE A 187 -1.19 6.61 -6.88
N LYS A 188 -1.35 5.80 -7.92
CA LYS A 188 -0.76 6.00 -9.25
C LYS A 188 -1.84 5.79 -10.31
N LEU A 189 -1.78 6.56 -11.39
CA LEU A 189 -2.78 6.53 -12.43
C LEU A 189 -2.13 6.38 -13.79
N GLU A 190 -2.81 5.66 -14.69
CA GLU A 190 -2.41 5.50 -16.08
C GLU A 190 -3.61 5.74 -17.01
N PRO A 191 -3.56 6.75 -17.90
CA PRO A 191 -2.57 7.83 -17.96
C PRO A 191 -2.50 8.71 -16.69
N GLN A 192 -1.34 9.35 -16.44
CA GLN A 192 -1.05 10.08 -15.19
C GLN A 192 -1.99 11.26 -14.89
N GLN A 193 -2.57 11.88 -15.92
CA GLN A 193 -3.54 12.97 -15.78
C GLN A 193 -4.96 12.50 -15.39
N GLY A 194 -5.15 11.19 -15.26
CA GLY A 194 -6.42 10.61 -14.86
C GLY A 194 -6.86 11.04 -13.46
N PHE A 195 -8.01 10.51 -13.05
CA PHE A 195 -8.47 10.63 -11.68
C PHE A 195 -9.20 9.37 -11.20
N GLY A 196 -9.38 9.28 -9.89
CA GLY A 196 -10.28 8.33 -9.25
C GLY A 196 -11.10 9.01 -8.17
N ILE A 197 -11.95 8.26 -7.49
CA ILE A 197 -12.70 8.73 -6.34
C ILE A 197 -12.55 7.72 -5.21
N GLN A 198 -12.25 8.21 -4.00
CA GLN A 198 -12.34 7.42 -2.78
C GLN A 198 -13.36 8.07 -1.85
N ARG A 199 -14.22 7.26 -1.25
CA ARG A 199 -15.10 7.69 -0.17
C ARG A 199 -14.62 7.04 1.11
N ILE A 200 -14.55 7.78 2.22
CA ILE A 200 -14.33 7.25 3.56
C ILE A 200 -15.55 7.59 4.40
N TYR A 201 -16.16 6.60 5.04
CA TYR A 201 -17.33 6.84 5.90
C TYR A 201 -17.46 5.86 7.07
N THR A 202 -18.05 6.30 8.17
CA THR A 202 -18.41 5.46 9.32
C THR A 202 -19.92 5.15 9.34
N ASP A 203 -20.34 4.19 10.16
CA ASP A 203 -21.77 3.84 10.31
C ASP A 203 -22.61 5.06 10.74
N ASP A 204 -22.11 5.83 11.71
CA ASP A 204 -22.75 7.03 12.28
C ASP A 204 -22.55 8.30 11.45
N ARG A 205 -21.75 8.22 10.36
CA ARG A 205 -21.41 9.33 9.47
C ARG A 205 -20.67 10.49 10.14
N SER A 206 -20.05 10.25 11.30
CA SER A 206 -19.09 11.19 11.88
C SER A 206 -17.91 11.45 10.94
N ILE A 207 -17.55 10.44 10.14
CA ILE A 207 -16.79 10.58 8.90
C ILE A 207 -17.72 10.26 7.73
N ASP A 208 -17.82 11.17 6.76
CA ASP A 208 -18.35 10.89 5.42
C ASP A 208 -17.73 11.88 4.44
N SER A 209 -16.60 11.49 3.85
CA SER A 209 -15.79 12.35 2.98
C SER A 209 -15.52 11.66 1.65
N THR A 210 -15.55 12.44 0.57
CA THR A 210 -15.23 11.96 -0.77
C THR A 210 -14.07 12.77 -1.34
N TYR A 211 -13.05 12.08 -1.84
CA TYR A 211 -11.83 12.67 -2.38
C TYR A 211 -11.67 12.34 -3.86
N VAL A 212 -11.34 13.34 -4.67
CA VAL A 212 -10.90 13.14 -6.05
C VAL A 212 -9.40 12.88 -6.04
N LEU A 213 -9.04 11.67 -6.42
CA LEU A 213 -7.68 11.14 -6.40
C LEU A 213 -6.94 11.52 -7.69
N GLN A 214 -5.70 11.96 -7.56
CA GLN A 214 -4.77 12.20 -8.67
C GLN A 214 -3.50 11.36 -8.48
N ASN A 215 -2.65 11.33 -9.51
CA ASN A 215 -1.36 10.65 -9.43
C ASN A 215 -0.49 11.24 -8.30
N ASP A 216 0.15 10.36 -7.51
CA ASP A 216 0.97 10.67 -6.33
C ASP A 216 0.18 11.16 -5.09
N ASP A 217 -1.15 11.14 -5.14
CA ASP A 217 -1.96 11.45 -3.95
C ASP A 217 -1.84 10.33 -2.90
N THR A 218 -1.99 10.70 -1.63
CA THR A 218 -2.06 9.76 -0.51
C THR A 218 -3.34 10.00 0.29
N VAL A 219 -4.01 8.93 0.69
CA VAL A 219 -5.15 9.01 1.62
C VAL A 219 -4.84 8.17 2.86
N VAL A 220 -5.09 8.77 4.01
CA VAL A 220 -4.96 8.17 5.34
C VAL A 220 -6.32 7.66 5.79
N ILE A 221 -6.40 6.43 6.27
CA ILE A 221 -7.64 5.75 6.66
C ILE A 221 -7.46 5.30 8.12
N PRO A 222 -7.79 6.17 9.09
CA PRO A 222 -7.72 5.79 10.50
C PRO A 222 -8.86 4.83 10.88
N GLU A 223 -10.04 5.02 10.28
CA GLU A 223 -11.25 4.24 10.53
C GLU A 223 -12.25 4.42 9.37
N GLY A 224 -13.29 3.58 9.36
CA GLY A 224 -14.41 3.61 8.44
C GLY A 224 -14.22 2.78 7.17
N TYR A 225 -15.32 2.67 6.42
CA TYR A 225 -15.37 2.03 5.12
C TYR A 225 -14.75 2.91 4.05
N HIS A 226 -13.95 2.33 3.15
CA HIS A 226 -13.09 3.12 2.27
C HIS A 226 -13.05 2.64 0.79
N PRO A 227 -14.21 2.52 0.09
CA PRO A 227 -14.25 2.09 -1.31
C PRO A 227 -13.57 3.08 -2.26
N VAL A 228 -13.00 2.55 -3.34
CA VAL A 228 -12.30 3.32 -4.38
C VAL A 228 -12.89 2.99 -5.76
N VAL A 229 -13.00 3.99 -6.63
CA VAL A 229 -13.37 3.81 -8.05
C VAL A 229 -12.38 4.52 -8.97
N ALA A 230 -11.96 3.81 -10.02
CA ALA A 230 -11.18 4.38 -11.11
C ALA A 230 -12.12 5.12 -12.08
N ALA A 231 -11.76 6.32 -12.55
CA ALA A 231 -12.55 6.98 -13.57
C ALA A 231 -12.49 6.21 -14.91
N PRO A 232 -13.53 6.33 -15.78
CA PRO A 232 -13.52 5.67 -17.08
C PRO A 232 -12.29 6.04 -17.92
N GLY A 233 -11.66 5.04 -18.53
CA GLY A 233 -10.45 5.20 -19.34
C GLY A 233 -9.11 5.25 -18.58
N TYR A 234 -9.11 5.26 -17.24
CA TYR A 234 -7.89 5.32 -16.43
C TYR A 234 -7.70 4.07 -15.58
N ARG A 235 -6.56 3.41 -15.69
CA ARG A 235 -6.14 2.41 -14.71
C ARG A 235 -5.73 3.13 -13.43
N LEU A 236 -6.18 2.60 -12.30
CA LEU A 236 -5.87 3.14 -10.99
C LEU A 236 -5.12 2.08 -10.19
N TYR A 237 -3.97 2.47 -9.66
CA TYR A 237 -3.17 1.68 -8.74
C TYR A 237 -3.20 2.35 -7.37
N TYR A 238 -3.21 1.54 -6.31
CA TYR A 238 -2.81 2.01 -4.99
C TYR A 238 -1.94 0.99 -4.28
N LEU A 239 -0.85 1.48 -3.68
CA LEU A 239 -0.11 0.76 -2.65
C LEU A 239 -0.86 0.95 -1.33
N TRP A 240 -1.21 -0.15 -0.69
CA TRP A 240 -1.84 -0.15 0.63
C TRP A 240 -0.86 -0.64 1.69
N ILE A 241 -0.81 0.10 2.79
CA ILE A 241 0.04 -0.16 3.96
C ILE A 241 -0.89 -0.25 5.14
N LEU A 242 -0.89 -1.40 5.81
CA LEU A 242 -1.67 -1.69 7.00
C LEU A 242 -0.72 -1.88 8.18
N ALA A 243 -1.09 -1.33 9.33
CA ALA A 243 -0.41 -1.59 10.59
C ALA A 243 -1.42 -1.53 11.75
N GLY A 244 -1.16 -2.28 12.80
CA GLY A 244 -1.97 -2.27 14.01
C GLY A 244 -1.29 -3.08 15.10
N GLU A 245 -1.73 -2.92 16.34
CA GLU A 245 -1.15 -3.61 17.50
C GLU A 245 -1.06 -5.13 17.27
N LYS A 246 -2.11 -5.71 16.69
CA LYS A 246 -2.15 -7.10 16.24
C LYS A 246 -1.98 -7.14 14.73
N ARG A 247 -0.96 -7.86 14.25
CA ARG A 247 -0.68 -8.06 12.82
C ARG A 247 -1.57 -9.16 12.21
N ILE A 248 -2.89 -8.95 12.23
CA ILE A 248 -3.88 -9.88 11.69
C ILE A 248 -4.94 -9.06 10.97
N LEU A 249 -5.11 -9.25 9.66
CA LEU A 249 -6.17 -8.58 8.90
C LEU A 249 -7.48 -9.36 8.96
N ARG A 250 -8.49 -8.77 9.60
CA ARG A 250 -9.90 -9.19 9.59
C ARG A 250 -10.77 -7.99 9.28
N MET A 251 -11.39 -8.03 8.10
CA MET A 251 -12.20 -6.94 7.57
C MET A 251 -13.67 -7.19 7.89
N HIS A 252 -14.37 -6.13 8.30
CA HIS A 252 -15.82 -6.13 8.43
C HIS A 252 -16.45 -5.47 7.19
N ASP A 253 -17.13 -6.27 6.37
CA ASP A 253 -17.87 -5.78 5.19
C ASP A 253 -19.10 -4.96 5.66
N ASP A 254 -19.39 -3.83 5.01
CA ASP A 254 -20.60 -3.02 5.28
C ASP A 254 -21.84 -3.90 5.09
N PRO A 255 -22.66 -4.11 6.14
CA PRO A 255 -23.83 -4.99 6.07
C PRO A 255 -24.83 -4.60 4.97
N GLN A 256 -24.91 -3.31 4.59
CA GLN A 256 -25.79 -2.84 3.52
C GLN A 256 -25.33 -3.26 2.12
N HIS A 257 -24.05 -3.63 1.98
CA HIS A 257 -23.40 -3.92 0.70
C HIS A 257 -22.78 -5.32 0.63
N ALA A 258 -22.75 -6.06 1.75
CA ALA A 258 -22.22 -7.42 1.84
C ALA A 258 -22.89 -8.42 0.86
N TRP A 259 -24.12 -8.14 0.41
CA TRP A 259 -24.83 -8.95 -0.59
C TRP A 259 -24.08 -9.08 -1.92
N LEU A 260 -23.21 -8.12 -2.28
CA LEU A 260 -22.40 -8.18 -3.50
C LEU A 260 -21.49 -9.41 -3.52
N LYS A 261 -20.89 -9.74 -2.36
CA LYS A 261 -20.02 -10.91 -2.20
C LYS A 261 -20.79 -12.22 -2.34
N ASN A 262 -22.02 -12.25 -1.82
CA ASN A 262 -22.92 -13.39 -1.95
C ASN A 262 -23.40 -13.60 -3.40
N ALA A 263 -23.38 -12.55 -4.23
CA ALA A 263 -23.73 -12.64 -5.64
C ALA A 263 -22.58 -13.17 -6.51
N GLU A 264 -21.32 -13.11 -6.06
CA GLU A 264 -20.14 -13.49 -6.88
C GLU A 264 -20.18 -14.95 -7.40
N PRO A 265 -20.57 -15.96 -6.61
CA PRO A 265 -20.68 -17.34 -7.10
C PRO A 265 -21.75 -17.48 -8.20
N ILE A 266 -22.87 -16.77 -8.07
CA ILE A 266 -23.95 -16.79 -9.06
C ILE A 266 -23.49 -16.14 -10.37
N LEU A 267 -22.78 -15.00 -10.27
CA LEU A 267 -22.22 -14.33 -11.46
C LEU A 267 -21.20 -15.22 -12.17
N GLU A 268 -20.37 -15.95 -11.43
CA GLU A 268 -19.43 -16.91 -11.99
C GLU A 268 -20.11 -18.07 -12.72
N GLU A 269 -21.18 -18.64 -12.14
CA GLU A 269 -22.00 -19.65 -12.82
C GLU A 269 -22.62 -19.15 -14.13
N LEU A 270 -22.94 -17.85 -14.20
CA LEU A 270 -23.47 -17.19 -15.39
C LEU A 270 -22.38 -16.76 -16.40
N GLY A 271 -21.09 -16.96 -16.09
CA GLY A 271 -19.98 -16.54 -16.94
C GLY A 271 -19.77 -15.03 -17.00
N MET A 272 -20.12 -14.32 -15.91
CA MET A 272 -20.07 -12.85 -15.77
C MET A 272 -18.92 -12.36 -14.88
#